data_AF-A0A6G2QCU9-F1
#
_entry.id   AF-A0A6G2QCU9-F1
#
_cell.length_a   1.000
_cell.length_b   1.000
_cell.length_c   1.000
_cell.angle_alpha   90.00
_cell.angle_beta   90.00
_cell.angle_gamma   90.00
#
_symmetry.space_group_name_H-M   'P 1'
#
loop_
_entity.id
_entity.type
_entity.pdbx_description
1 polymer ?
#
loop_
_entity_poly.entity_id
_entity_poly.type
_entity_poly.pdbx_seq_one_letter_code
_entity_poly.pdbx_strand_id
1 'polypeptide(L)'
;RREAAETRNQGEQLVYQTEKFLKDNEDKVPGEVKTEVESAIAELKEKLKGEDTAEIRTATEKVAAVSQKLGQAMYADAQGAQAAGAGDADAGQAKADDDVVDAEIVDDERKDGAA
;
A
#
# COMPACT_ATOMS: atom_id res chain seq x y z
N ARG A 1 -14.63 23.30 16.57
CA ARG A 1 -13.67 24.16 15.83
C ARG A 1 -12.24 23.61 15.84
N ARG A 2 -11.69 23.19 16.99
CA ARG A 2 -10.36 22.53 17.05
C ARG A 2 -10.30 21.26 16.19
N GLU A 3 -11.22 20.32 16.41
CA GLU A 3 -11.28 19.06 15.67
C GLU A 3 -11.37 19.23 14.13
N ALA A 4 -12.15 20.23 13.68
CA ALA A 4 -12.28 20.54 12.26
C ALA A 4 -10.96 21.07 11.65
N ALA A 5 -10.20 21.87 12.42
CA ALA A 5 -8.88 22.33 11.99
C ALA A 5 -7.86 21.19 11.99
N GLU A 6 -7.88 20.32 13.01
CA GLU A 6 -7.01 19.14 13.08
C GLU A 6 -7.27 18.18 11.92
N THR A 7 -8.54 17.91 11.61
CA THR A 7 -8.94 17.03 10.50
C THR A 7 -8.48 17.61 9.15
N ARG A 8 -8.64 18.92 8.93
CA ARG A 8 -8.12 19.59 7.72
C ARG A 8 -6.60 19.50 7.61
N ASN A 9 -5.89 19.84 8.69
CA ASN A 9 -4.43 19.81 8.70
C ASN A 9 -3.89 18.39 8.43
N GLN A 10 -4.55 17.36 8.98
CA GLN A 10 -4.23 15.97 8.70
C GLN A 10 -4.45 15.62 7.22
N GLY A 11 -5.59 16.00 6.66
CA GLY A 11 -5.91 15.79 5.25
C GLY A 11 -4.89 16.47 4.32
N GLU A 12 -4.56 17.74 4.57
CA GLU A 12 -3.56 18.50 3.80
C GLU A 12 -2.17 17.89 3.87
N GLN A 13 -1.72 17.49 5.07
CA GLN A 13 -0.44 16.81 5.25
C GLN A 13 -0.41 15.48 4.50
N LEU A 14 -1.49 14.70 4.56
CA LEU A 14 -1.58 13.41 3.90
C LEU A 14 -1.57 13.55 2.38
N VAL A 15 -2.29 14.53 1.83
CA VAL A 15 -2.23 14.88 0.39
C VAL A 15 -0.78 15.16 -0.01
N TYR A 16 -0.12 16.09 0.68
CA TYR A 16 1.25 16.48 0.32
C TYR A 16 2.23 15.31 0.36
N GLN A 17 2.18 14.51 1.43
CA GLN A 17 3.08 13.35 1.58
C GLN A 17 2.84 12.31 0.49
N THR A 18 1.59 12.04 0.15
CA THR A 18 1.23 11.03 -0.85
C THR A 18 1.55 11.50 -2.27
N GLU A 19 1.27 12.76 -2.61
CA GLU A 19 1.67 13.36 -3.90
C GLU A 19 3.19 13.33 -4.08
N LYS A 20 3.94 13.67 -3.02
CA LYS A 20 5.39 13.61 -3.04
C LYS A 20 5.88 12.17 -3.27
N PHE A 21 5.33 11.21 -2.53
CA PHE A 21 5.72 9.81 -2.65
C PHE A 21 5.47 9.27 -4.06
N LEU A 22 4.30 9.56 -4.65
CA LEU A 22 3.98 9.16 -6.03
C LEU A 22 4.98 9.76 -7.02
N LYS A 23 5.30 11.04 -6.87
CA LYS A 23 6.26 11.72 -7.76
C LYS A 23 7.66 11.11 -7.65
N ASP A 24 8.10 10.81 -6.43
CA ASP A 24 9.44 10.28 -6.18
C ASP A 24 9.59 8.80 -6.62
N ASN A 25 8.48 8.09 -6.90
CA ASN A 25 8.48 6.67 -7.28
C ASN A 25 7.61 6.38 -8.51
N GLU A 26 7.36 7.37 -9.36
CA GLU A 26 6.34 7.28 -10.42
C GLU A 26 6.59 6.16 -11.45
N ASP A 27 7.85 5.76 -11.60
CA ASP A 27 8.37 4.72 -12.46
C ASP A 27 8.19 3.31 -11.88
N LYS A 28 8.07 3.20 -10.56
CA LYS A 28 7.94 1.93 -9.84
C LYS A 28 6.50 1.59 -9.50
N VAL A 29 5.62 2.60 -9.46
CA VAL A 29 4.23 2.41 -9.02
C VAL A 29 3.39 1.83 -10.15
N PRO A 30 2.66 0.72 -9.91
CA PRO A 30 1.73 0.18 -10.90
C PRO A 30 0.70 1.23 -11.33
N GLY A 31 0.42 1.32 -12.63
CA GLY A 31 -0.46 2.36 -13.17
C GLY A 31 -1.89 2.36 -12.58
N GLU A 32 -2.41 1.20 -12.23
CA GLU A 32 -3.71 1.07 -11.54
C GLU A 32 -3.67 1.69 -10.14
N VAL A 33 -2.66 1.35 -9.34
CA VAL A 33 -2.44 1.91 -7.99
C VAL A 33 -2.21 3.42 -8.07
N LYS A 34 -1.41 3.88 -9.03
CA LYS A 34 -1.19 5.32 -9.28
C LYS A 34 -2.52 6.04 -9.53
N THR A 35 -3.36 5.50 -10.42
CA THR A 35 -4.66 6.07 -10.75
C THR A 35 -5.61 6.11 -9.55
N GLU A 36 -5.68 5.02 -8.76
CA GLU A 36 -6.50 4.98 -7.54
C GLU A 36 -6.09 6.06 -6.54
N VAL A 37 -4.78 6.22 -6.32
CA VAL A 37 -4.24 7.19 -5.35
C VAL A 37 -4.45 8.63 -5.84
N GLU A 38 -4.18 8.93 -7.11
CA GLU A 38 -4.42 10.25 -7.70
C GLU A 38 -5.89 10.66 -7.62
N SER A 39 -6.81 9.72 -7.87
CA SER A 39 -8.25 9.99 -7.76
C SER A 39 -8.67 10.27 -6.32
N ALA A 40 -8.16 9.52 -5.33
CA ALA A 40 -8.48 9.73 -3.93
C ALA A 40 -7.91 11.06 -3.41
N ILE A 41 -6.69 11.42 -3.83
CA ILE A 41 -6.08 12.72 -3.53
C ILE A 41 -6.92 13.85 -4.10
N ALA A 42 -7.34 13.75 -5.36
CA ALA A 42 -8.18 14.77 -6.00
C ALA A 42 -9.50 14.97 -5.27
N GLU A 43 -10.14 13.88 -4.83
CA GLU A 43 -11.37 13.93 -4.04
C GLU A 43 -11.14 14.63 -2.69
N LEU A 44 -10.09 14.26 -1.94
CA LEU A 44 -9.77 14.92 -0.67
C LEU A 44 -9.48 16.42 -0.86
N LYS A 45 -8.75 16.80 -1.90
CA LYS A 45 -8.50 18.21 -2.24
C LYS A 45 -9.79 18.96 -2.55
N GLU A 46 -10.77 18.33 -3.17
CA GLU A 46 -12.08 18.94 -3.39
C GLU A 46 -12.84 19.11 -2.07
N LYS A 47 -12.87 18.08 -1.22
CA LYS A 47 -13.53 18.16 0.09
C LYS A 47 -12.91 19.20 1.02
N LEU A 48 -11.58 19.38 0.97
CA LEU A 48 -10.86 20.38 1.74
C LEU A 48 -11.24 21.83 1.38
N LYS A 49 -11.82 22.09 0.19
CA LYS A 49 -12.35 23.41 -0.17
C LYS A 49 -13.64 23.76 0.57
N GLY A 50 -14.35 22.75 1.09
CA GLY A 50 -15.59 22.90 1.84
C GLY A 50 -15.37 22.97 3.36
N GLU A 51 -16.47 23.04 4.11
CA GLU A 51 -16.44 23.11 5.57
C GLU A 51 -16.88 21.83 6.28
N ASP A 52 -17.37 20.83 5.53
CA ASP A 52 -17.87 19.57 6.06
C ASP A 52 -16.74 18.69 6.61
N THR A 53 -16.63 18.65 7.93
CA THR A 53 -15.58 17.90 8.62
C THR A 53 -15.77 16.38 8.48
N ALA A 54 -17.00 15.89 8.32
CA ALA A 54 -17.26 14.47 8.15
C ALA A 54 -16.80 14.02 6.76
N GLU A 55 -17.13 14.78 5.72
CA GLU A 55 -16.66 14.48 4.35
C GLU A 55 -15.13 14.53 4.24
N ILE A 56 -14.48 15.52 4.87
CA ILE A 56 -13.01 15.61 4.89
C ILE A 56 -12.42 14.40 5.61
N ARG A 57 -13.00 13.97 6.74
CA ARG A 57 -12.53 12.78 7.47
C ARG A 57 -12.63 11.53 6.61
N THR A 58 -13.78 11.28 6.00
CA THR A 58 -13.98 10.11 5.12
C THR A 58 -13.01 10.12 3.93
N ALA A 59 -12.82 11.27 3.28
CA ALA A 59 -11.85 11.39 2.20
C ALA A 59 -10.39 11.21 2.68
N THR A 60 -10.07 11.65 3.90
CA THR A 60 -8.75 11.44 4.53
C THR A 60 -8.50 9.96 4.78
N GLU A 61 -9.48 9.23 5.33
CA GLU A 61 -9.42 7.79 5.54
C GLU A 61 -9.25 7.04 4.20
N LYS A 62 -9.96 7.49 3.15
CA LYS A 62 -9.81 6.94 1.81
C LYS A 62 -8.38 7.09 1.28
N VAL A 63 -7.80 8.29 1.39
CA VAL A 63 -6.40 8.51 0.99
C VAL A 63 -5.47 7.63 1.83
N ALA A 64 -5.68 7.52 3.14
CA ALA A 64 -4.84 6.68 4.00
C ALA A 64 -4.87 5.20 3.56
N ALA A 65 -6.05 4.66 3.21
CA ALA A 65 -6.19 3.29 2.75
C ALA A 65 -5.47 3.03 1.42
N VAL A 66 -5.60 3.93 0.44
CA VAL A 66 -4.89 3.76 -0.84
C VAL A 66 -3.38 4.02 -0.72
N SER A 67 -2.95 4.89 0.20
CA SER A 67 -1.53 5.08 0.51
C SER A 67 -0.90 3.84 1.15
N GLN A 68 -1.67 3.05 1.91
CA GLN A 68 -1.20 1.74 2.38
C GLN A 68 -0.98 0.75 1.23
N LYS A 69 -1.94 0.66 0.29
CA LYS A 69 -1.80 -0.18 -0.91
C LYS A 69 -0.57 0.24 -1.74
N LEU A 70 -0.34 1.54 -1.87
CA LEU A 70 0.84 2.10 -2.53
C LEU A 70 2.14 1.63 -1.86
N GLY A 71 2.23 1.70 -0.54
CA GLY A 71 3.38 1.18 0.20
C GLY A 71 3.58 -0.33 0.02
N GLN A 72 2.50 -1.11 0.02
CA GLN A 72 2.56 -2.56 -0.24
C GLN A 72 3.06 -2.88 -1.64
N ALA A 73 2.57 -2.17 -2.67
CA ALA A 73 3.01 -2.35 -4.05
C ALA A 73 4.51 -2.05 -4.22
N MET A 74 5.02 -1.02 -3.54
CA MET A 74 6.45 -0.68 -3.53
C MET A 74 7.32 -1.71 -2.83
N TYR A 75 6.84 -2.26 -1.72
CA TYR A 75 7.60 -3.27 -0.99
C TYR A 75 7.64 -4.62 -1.72
N ALA A 76 6.54 -5.00 -2.38
CA ALA A 76 6.49 -6.17 -3.25
C ALA A 76 7.47 -6.07 -4.43
N ASP A 77 7.59 -4.89 -5.05
CA ASP A 77 8.58 -4.62 -6.09
C ASP A 77 10.02 -4.74 -5.56
N ALA A 78 10.29 -4.20 -4.37
CA ALA A 78 11.61 -4.29 -3.73
C ALA A 78 12.01 -5.75 -3.40
N GLN A 79 11.09 -6.59 -2.93
CA GLN A 79 11.37 -8.01 -2.68
C GLN A 79 11.57 -8.81 -3.98
N GLY A 80 10.79 -8.52 -5.02
CA GLY A 80 10.96 -9.13 -6.35
C GLY A 80 12.30 -8.76 -7.00
N ALA A 81 12.75 -7.51 -6.84
CA ALA A 81 14.04 -7.05 -7.33
C ALA A 81 15.23 -7.70 -6.61
N GLN A 82 15.09 -8.03 -5.32
CA GLN A 82 16.17 -8.65 -4.54
C GLN A 82 16.33 -10.15 -4.86
N ALA A 83 15.25 -10.83 -5.26
CA ALA A 83 15.30 -12.21 -5.77
C ALA A 83 15.93 -12.32 -7.17
N ALA A 84 15.89 -11.26 -7.98
CA ALA A 84 16.50 -11.23 -9.32
C ALA A 84 18.00 -10.87 -9.31
N GLY A 85 18.57 -10.48 -8.17
CA GLY A 85 19.99 -10.12 -8.01
C GLY A 85 20.93 -11.25 -7.57
N ALA A 86 20.39 -12.44 -7.26
CA ALA A 86 21.15 -13.59 -6.77
C ALA A 86 21.33 -14.70 -7.84
N GLY A 87 21.46 -14.30 -9.11
CA GLY A 87 21.49 -15.22 -10.26
C GLY A 87 22.79 -15.24 -11.08
N ASP A 88 23.88 -14.63 -10.61
CA ASP A 88 25.18 -14.71 -11.31
C ASP A 88 26.36 -14.68 -10.32
N ALA A 89 26.64 -15.82 -9.70
CA ALA A 89 27.94 -16.15 -9.09
C ALA A 89 28.05 -17.67 -8.86
N ASP A 90 28.67 -18.33 -9.84
CA ASP A 90 29.53 -19.52 -9.78
C ASP A 90 29.54 -20.41 -8.51
N ALA A 91 29.12 -21.67 -8.73
CA ALA A 91 29.60 -22.92 -8.15
C ALA A 91 30.25 -22.93 -6.75
N GLY A 92 29.56 -23.51 -5.75
CA GLY A 92 30.22 -23.93 -4.52
C GLY A 92 29.33 -24.41 -3.36
N GLN A 93 28.90 -25.68 -3.43
CA GLN A 93 28.77 -26.58 -2.28
C GLN A 93 27.75 -26.28 -1.15
N ALA A 94 26.68 -27.10 -1.19
CA ALA A 94 26.02 -27.79 -0.07
C ALA A 94 25.03 -27.05 0.87
N LYS A 95 23.78 -27.56 0.80
CA LYS A 95 22.72 -27.67 1.82
C LYS A 95 22.15 -26.35 2.34
N ALA A 96 20.99 -25.93 1.83
CA ALA A 96 19.66 -26.40 2.26
C ALA A 96 19.45 -26.18 3.76
N ASP A 97 18.88 -25.02 4.11
CA ASP A 97 17.68 -24.89 4.94
C ASP A 97 17.35 -23.39 5.02
N ASP A 98 16.17 -23.04 4.50
CA ASP A 98 15.16 -22.15 5.13
C ASP A 98 14.36 -21.41 4.04
N ASP A 99 13.52 -22.20 3.37
CA ASP A 99 12.56 -21.74 2.36
C ASP A 99 11.17 -22.18 2.83
N VAL A 100 10.68 -21.56 3.91
CA VAL A 100 9.28 -21.69 4.34
C VAL A 100 8.79 -20.33 4.84
N VAL A 101 8.39 -19.47 3.91
CA VAL A 101 7.41 -18.43 4.25
C VAL A 101 6.04 -19.10 4.13
N ASP A 102 5.50 -19.39 5.31
CA ASP A 102 4.20 -19.97 5.61
C ASP A 102 3.09 -19.15 4.94
N ALA A 103 2.75 -19.50 3.70
CA ALA A 103 1.49 -19.10 3.09
C ALA A 103 0.41 -19.93 3.76
N GLU A 104 -0.22 -19.37 4.80
CA GLU A 104 -1.45 -19.88 5.41
C GLU A 104 -2.44 -20.26 4.30
N ILE A 105 -2.51 -21.56 4.03
CA ILE A 105 -3.59 -22.17 3.25
C ILE A 105 -4.83 -22.02 4.12
N VAL A 106 -5.69 -21.10 3.70
CA VAL A 106 -7.03 -20.89 4.24
C VAL A 106 -7.77 -22.23 4.23
N ASP A 107 -8.17 -22.65 5.43
CA ASP A 107 -9.15 -23.70 5.70
C ASP A 107 -10.33 -23.62 4.71
N ASP A 108 -10.61 -24.73 4.03
CA ASP A 108 -11.99 -25.01 3.63
C ASP A 108 -12.33 -26.46 3.99
N GLU A 109 -13.39 -26.56 4.76
CA GLU A 109 -13.94 -27.75 5.38
C GLU A 109 -14.32 -28.80 4.33
N ARG A 110 -14.15 -30.09 4.67
CA ARG A 110 -15.26 -31.07 4.82
C ARG A 110 -14.77 -32.51 4.91
N LYS A 111 -15.04 -33.09 6.09
CA LYS A 111 -15.75 -34.35 6.34
C LYS A 111 -15.32 -35.65 5.63
N ASP A 112 -15.05 -36.65 6.47
CA ASP A 112 -15.39 -38.09 6.40
C ASP A 112 -14.14 -38.89 6.82
N GLY A 113 -14.06 -39.64 7.92
CA GLY A 113 -15.08 -40.45 8.58
C GLY A 113 -14.90 -41.93 8.20
N ALA A 114 -13.84 -42.59 8.71
CA ALA A 114 -13.64 -44.06 8.83
C ALA A 114 -12.13 -44.30 9.04
N ALA A 115 -11.62 -45.19 9.90
CA ALA A 115 -12.19 -46.32 10.62
C ALA A 115 -11.40 -46.56 11.91
#